data_AF-A0A0S3F464-F1
#
_entry.id   AF-A0A0S3F464-F1
#
_cell.length_a   1.000
_cell.length_b   1.000
_cell.length_c   1.000
_cell.angle_alpha   90.00
_cell.angle_beta   90.00
_cell.angle_gamma   90.00
#
_symmetry.space_group_name_H-M   'P 1'
#
loop_
_entity.id
_entity.type
_entity.pdbx_description
1 polymer ?
#
loop_
_entity_poly.entity_id
_entity_poly.type
_entity_poly.pdbx_seq_one_letter_code
_entity_poly.pdbx_strand_id
1 'polypeptide(L)'
;MSQRHRAVVAAAKAAGLLSGTNISLSARVSRQLIDRAKIRSGVASTTDLVEYALAKVALEDDFGARLVGRKGTIPPDIALGA
;
A
#
# COMPACT_ATOMS: atom_id res chain seq x y z
N MET A 1 9.25 -12.62 -4.45
CA MET A 1 8.15 -11.64 -4.29
C MET A 1 7.44 -11.86 -2.95
N SER A 2 7.36 -10.85 -2.09
CA SER A 2 6.70 -10.96 -0.77
C SER A 2 5.17 -11.16 -0.90
N GLN A 3 4.55 -11.88 0.05
CA GLN A 3 3.08 -12.01 0.13
C GLN A 3 2.39 -10.64 0.22
N ARG A 4 3.00 -9.69 0.93
CA ARG A 4 2.45 -8.33 1.07
C ARG A 4 2.49 -7.53 -0.22
N HIS A 5 3.54 -7.73 -1.04
CA HIS A 5 3.61 -7.13 -2.37
C HIS A 5 2.45 -7.60 -3.26
N ARG A 6 2.23 -8.93 -3.31
CA ARG A 6 1.14 -9.51 -4.12
C ARG A 6 -0.25 -9.01 -3.69
N ALA A 7 -0.50 -8.91 -2.39
CA ALA A 7 -1.78 -8.43 -1.87
C ALA A 7 -2.09 -6.99 -2.29
N VAL A 8 -1.12 -6.08 -2.17
CA VAL A 8 -1.27 -4.68 -2.59
C VAL A 8 -1.50 -4.58 -4.09
N VAL A 9 -0.70 -5.28 -4.90
CA VAL A 9 -0.85 -5.25 -6.36
C VAL A 9 -2.23 -5.79 -6.78
N ALA A 10 -2.72 -6.84 -6.14
CA ALA A 10 -4.06 -7.37 -6.40
C ALA A 10 -5.17 -6.35 -6.05
N ALA A 11 -5.08 -5.71 -4.88
CA ALA A 11 -6.02 -4.67 -4.47
C ALA A 11 -5.98 -3.45 -5.42
N ALA A 12 -4.79 -3.03 -5.84
CA ALA A 12 -4.61 -1.90 -6.76
C ALA A 12 -5.22 -2.19 -8.14
N LYS A 13 -5.06 -3.43 -8.63
CA LYS A 13 -5.74 -3.89 -9.85
C LYS A 13 -7.26 -3.88 -9.70
N ALA A 14 -7.77 -4.41 -8.59
CA ALA A 14 -9.21 -4.42 -8.31
C ALA A 14 -9.81 -3.00 -8.21
N ALA A 15 -9.02 -2.04 -7.72
CA ALA A 15 -9.38 -0.63 -7.64
C ALA A 15 -9.17 0.15 -8.97
N GLY A 16 -8.70 -0.51 -10.03
CA GLY A 16 -8.42 0.14 -11.33
C GLY A 16 -7.19 1.06 -11.35
N LEU A 17 -6.39 1.11 -10.28
CA LEU A 17 -5.24 2.02 -10.14
C LEU A 17 -4.06 1.64 -11.06
N LEU A 18 -4.04 0.41 -11.53
CA LEU A 18 -3.04 -0.12 -12.46
C LEU A 18 -3.64 -0.37 -13.85
N SER A 19 -4.74 0.33 -14.17
CA SER A 19 -5.42 0.26 -15.45
C SER A 19 -5.39 1.63 -16.11
N GLY A 20 -4.85 1.73 -17.32
CA GLY A 20 -4.73 2.98 -18.05
C GLY A 20 -3.42 3.11 -18.80
N THR A 21 -3.17 4.32 -19.31
CA THR A 21 -1.95 4.64 -20.05
C THR A 21 -0.81 4.94 -19.10
N ASN A 22 0.35 4.31 -19.33
CA ASN A 22 1.55 4.57 -18.56
C ASN A 22 2.16 5.93 -18.96
N ILE A 23 2.60 6.69 -17.95
CA ILE A 23 3.35 7.95 -18.13
C ILE A 23 4.78 7.79 -17.57
N SER A 24 5.72 8.59 -18.05
CA SER A 24 7.06 8.67 -17.46
C SER A 24 7.06 9.54 -16.21
N LEU A 25 7.66 9.04 -15.13
CA LEU A 25 7.86 9.79 -13.89
C LEU A 25 9.35 10.11 -13.71
N SER A 26 9.69 11.39 -13.63
CA SER A 26 11.05 11.87 -13.33
C SER A 26 11.11 12.44 -11.92
N ALA A 27 11.89 11.82 -11.03
CA ALA A 27 12.06 12.28 -9.66
C ALA A 27 13.50 12.04 -9.17
N ARG A 28 13.99 12.92 -8.28
CA ARG A 28 15.28 12.73 -7.60
C ARG A 28 15.06 11.95 -6.32
N VAL A 29 15.71 10.79 -6.22
CA VAL A 29 15.60 9.87 -5.07
C VAL A 29 16.97 9.30 -4.72
N SER A 30 17.18 9.04 -3.44
CA SER A 30 18.41 8.39 -2.96
C SER A 30 18.53 6.98 -3.50
N ARG A 31 19.69 6.63 -4.07
CA ARG A 31 19.97 5.28 -4.57
C ARG A 31 19.83 4.22 -3.47
N GLN A 32 20.29 4.54 -2.26
CA GLN A 32 20.23 3.61 -1.13
C GLN A 32 18.78 3.28 -0.75
N LEU A 33 17.86 4.25 -0.91
CA LEU A 33 16.43 4.03 -0.67
C LEU A 33 15.85 3.04 -1.68
N ILE A 34 16.19 3.19 -2.96
CA ILE A 34 15.75 2.27 -4.03
C ILE A 34 16.28 0.86 -3.76
N ASP A 35 17.57 0.71 -3.47
CA ASP A 35 18.18 -0.60 -3.24
C ASP A 35 17.54 -1.33 -2.06
N ARG A 36 17.35 -0.64 -0.93
CA ARG A 36 16.68 -1.19 0.24
C ARG A 36 15.22 -1.56 -0.06
N ALA A 37 14.50 -0.74 -0.81
CA ALA A 37 13.12 -0.99 -1.18
C ALA A 37 12.99 -2.20 -2.11
N LYS A 38 13.91 -2.38 -3.07
CA LYS A 38 13.97 -3.58 -3.92
C LYS A 38 14.21 -4.84 -3.12
N ILE A 39 15.19 -4.84 -2.20
CA ILE A 39 15.47 -5.98 -1.31
C ILE A 39 14.24 -6.32 -0.46
N ARG A 40 13.61 -5.30 0.15
CA ARG A 40 12.47 -5.50 1.06
C ARG A 40 11.21 -5.99 0.35
N SER A 41 10.92 -5.46 -0.84
CA SER A 41 9.73 -5.83 -1.63
C SER A 41 9.93 -7.12 -2.43
N GLY A 42 11.18 -7.42 -2.81
CA GLY A 42 11.54 -8.45 -3.77
C GLY A 42 11.26 -8.05 -5.23
N VAL A 43 11.06 -6.76 -5.49
CA VAL A 43 10.80 -6.19 -6.82
C VAL A 43 12.10 -5.76 -7.47
N ALA A 44 12.37 -6.24 -8.68
CA ALA A 44 13.61 -5.93 -9.41
C ALA A 44 13.47 -4.68 -10.30
N SER A 45 12.32 -4.54 -10.96
CA SER A 45 11.99 -3.40 -11.83
C SER A 45 11.77 -2.13 -11.02
N THR A 46 12.40 -1.03 -11.43
CA THR A 46 12.20 0.27 -10.78
C THR A 46 10.77 0.78 -11.04
N THR A 47 10.22 0.55 -12.23
CA THR A 47 8.84 0.90 -12.56
C THR A 47 7.86 0.18 -11.65
N ASP A 48 7.96 -1.14 -11.55
CA ASP A 48 7.09 -1.96 -10.69
C ASP A 48 7.22 -1.57 -9.22
N LEU A 49 8.43 -1.18 -8.78
CA LEU A 49 8.67 -0.72 -7.42
C LEU A 49 7.94 0.60 -7.15
N VAL A 50 7.97 1.53 -8.11
CA VAL A 50 7.29 2.82 -8.02
C VAL A 50 5.78 2.62 -8.07
N GLU A 51 5.26 1.81 -8.98
CA GLU A 51 3.82 1.49 -9.05
C GLU A 51 3.34 0.84 -7.75
N TYR A 52 4.09 -0.12 -7.20
CA TYR A 52 3.76 -0.73 -5.91
C TYR A 52 3.77 0.29 -4.76
N ALA A 53 4.75 1.20 -4.73
CA ALA A 53 4.84 2.22 -3.70
C ALA A 53 3.66 3.21 -3.78
N LEU A 54 3.33 3.68 -4.99
CA LEU A 54 2.20 4.57 -5.22
C LEU A 54 0.87 3.87 -4.94
N ALA A 55 0.72 2.61 -5.36
CA ALA A 55 -0.43 1.79 -5.04
C ALA A 55 -0.61 1.63 -3.53
N LYS A 56 0.48 1.43 -2.78
CA LYS A 56 0.42 1.40 -1.31
C LYS A 56 -0.13 2.71 -0.73
N VAL A 57 0.36 3.86 -1.20
CA VAL A 57 -0.08 5.18 -0.72
C VAL A 57 -1.54 5.44 -1.13
N ALA A 58 -1.93 5.07 -2.34
CA ALA A 58 -3.30 5.24 -2.84
C ALA A 58 -4.32 4.30 -2.17
N LEU A 59 -3.87 3.12 -1.73
CA LEU A 59 -4.67 2.13 -1.02
C LEU A 59 -4.60 2.27 0.50
N GLU A 60 -3.74 3.14 1.03
CA GLU A 60 -3.73 3.43 2.47
C GLU A 60 -5.10 4.00 2.83
N ASP A 61 -5.93 3.15 3.43
CA ASP A 61 -7.16 3.57 4.07
C ASP A 61 -6.78 4.44 5.27
N ASP A 62 -7.68 5.34 5.67
CA ASP A 62 -7.58 6.15 6.89
C ASP A 62 -7.55 5.27 8.17
N PHE A 63 -7.35 3.95 8.05
CA PHE A 63 -7.37 2.97 9.11
C PHE A 63 -6.56 3.40 10.32
N GLY A 64 -5.39 4.03 10.15
CA GLY A 64 -4.65 4.59 11.29
C GLY A 64 -5.45 5.64 12.07
N ALA A 65 -5.95 6.65 11.37
CA ALA A 65 -6.77 7.71 11.95
C ALA A 65 -8.13 7.18 12.46
N ARG A 66 -8.76 6.27 11.73
CA ARG A 66 -10.04 5.64 12.07
C ARG A 66 -9.93 4.67 13.24
N LEU A 67 -8.84 3.89 13.31
CA LEU A 67 -8.56 2.97 14.42
C LEU A 67 -8.25 3.76 15.69
N VAL A 68 -7.46 4.83 15.59
CA VAL A 68 -7.22 5.74 16.72
C VAL A 68 -8.52 6.41 17.14
N GLY A 69 -9.32 6.90 16.19
CA GLY A 69 -10.62 7.52 16.46
C GLY A 69 -11.67 6.55 17.02
N ARG A 70 -11.53 5.25 16.79
CA ARG A 70 -12.41 4.17 17.33
C ARG A 70 -11.76 3.40 18.48
N LYS A 71 -10.60 3.83 18.99
CA LYS A 71 -9.88 3.14 20.07
C LYS A 71 -10.74 3.18 21.35
N GLY A 72 -11.18 2.01 21.80
CA GLY A 72 -12.05 1.87 22.97
C GLY A 72 -13.54 2.10 22.70
N THR A 73 -13.94 2.25 21.43
CA THR A 73 -15.36 2.34 21.05
C THR A 73 -15.81 1.00 20.48
N ILE A 74 -16.68 0.32 21.23
CA ILE A 74 -17.40 -0.86 20.77
C ILE A 74 -18.81 -0.39 20.43
N PRO A 75 -19.31 -0.66 19.21
CA PRO A 75 -20.70 -0.36 18.86
C PRO A 75 -21.67 -0.89 19.93
N PRO A 76 -22.66 -0.08 20.36
CA PRO A 76 -23.52 -0.40 21.50
C PRO A 76 -24.42 -1.64 21.26
N ASP A 77 -24.51 -2.11 20.02
CA ASP A 77 -25.20 -3.32 19.58
C ASP A 77 -24.37 -4.60 19.74
N ILE A 78 -23.08 -4.49 20.11
CA ILE A 78 -22.23 -5.65 20.37
C ILE A 78 -22.36 -6.06 21.85
N ALA A 79 -23.03 -7.19 22.07
CA ALA A 79 -23.10 -7.82 23.38
C ALA A 79 -21.73 -8.40 23.77
N LEU A 80 -21.01 -7.71 24.66
CA LEU A 80 -19.84 -8.28 25.32
C LEU A 80 -20.37 -9.08 26.52
N GLY A 81 -20.40 -10.40 26.35
CA GLY A 81 -20.81 -11.32 27.42
C GLY A 81 -19.97 -11.14 28.67
N ALA A 82 -20.63 -11.19 29.83
CA ALA A 82 -20.01 -11.17 31.16
C ALA A 82 -19.15 -12.42 31.43
#